data_AF-A0A1A7C7P2-F1
#
_entry.id   AF-A0A1A7C7P2-F1
#
_cell.length_a   1.000
_cell.length_b   1.000
_cell.length_c   1.000
_cell.angle_alpha   90.00
_cell.angle_beta   90.00
_cell.angle_gamma   90.00
#
_symmetry.space_group_name_H-M   'P 1'
#
loop_
_entity.id
_entity.type
_entity.pdbx_description
1 polymer ?
#
loop_
_entity_poly.entity_id
_entity_poly.type
_entity_poly.pdbx_seq_one_letter_code
_entity_poly.pdbx_strand_id
1 'polypeptide(L)'
;MSRGAFAKLPSFWVRHPKHFPIGGEGTVPYIDELGNQVHVDGGLAMLQWSQHKGGATAALLILFALAVISNKAQRKDGLRKDETIAATYPDIHAMVPLSRKLISDGLELLVMVKAITKVRDGRRNLFTLNGIDQNGHWCALPQSHLQDGQAQLRRLGHFVDQLRRPSSLHALKLYMLILHFRDRHTNFASIGYEKIQSYTGLRRNDINTAKNLLVSMELLRLVRDDEHARRPSDPHHNRYAVCGLNVS
;
A
#
# COMPACT_ATOMS: atom_id res chain seq x y z
N MET A 1 -15.69 -10.31 -20.92
CA MET A 1 -14.84 -10.33 -19.70
C MET A 1 -15.15 -9.08 -18.88
N SER A 2 -15.67 -9.23 -17.66
CA SER A 2 -16.01 -8.11 -16.78
C SER A 2 -14.74 -7.33 -16.39
N ARG A 3 -14.74 -6.00 -16.49
CA ARG A 3 -13.65 -5.17 -15.96
C ARG A 3 -13.49 -5.48 -14.46
N GLY A 4 -12.31 -5.97 -14.05
CA GLY A 4 -12.04 -6.25 -12.64
C GLY A 4 -12.32 -5.01 -11.80
N ALA A 5 -13.16 -5.13 -10.76
CA ALA A 5 -13.46 -3.99 -9.90
C ALA A 5 -12.19 -3.57 -9.16
N PHE A 6 -11.85 -2.29 -9.22
CA PHE A 6 -10.82 -1.70 -8.38
C PHE A 6 -11.42 -0.76 -7.33
N ALA A 7 -10.69 -0.57 -6.23
CA ALA A 7 -10.93 0.49 -5.27
C ALA A 7 -9.87 1.58 -5.42
N LYS A 8 -10.23 2.85 -5.21
CA LYS A 8 -9.24 3.94 -5.15
C LYS A 8 -8.53 3.89 -3.80
N LEU A 9 -7.21 3.69 -3.83
CA LEU A 9 -6.35 3.61 -2.66
C LEU A 9 -5.49 4.88 -2.57
N PRO A 10 -5.50 5.63 -1.46
CA PRO A 10 -4.65 6.81 -1.31
C PRO A 10 -3.18 6.40 -1.40
N SER A 11 -2.42 7.09 -2.24
CA SER A 11 -1.03 6.73 -2.51
C SER A 11 -0.07 7.92 -2.59
N PHE A 12 -0.57 9.16 -2.53
CA PHE A 12 0.29 10.37 -2.49
C PHE A 12 1.32 10.31 -1.35
N TRP A 13 0.91 9.75 -0.20
CA TRP A 13 1.76 9.64 0.98
C TRP A 13 2.96 8.70 0.78
N VAL A 14 2.91 7.76 -0.18
CA VAL A 14 4.01 6.81 -0.47
C VAL A 14 5.32 7.52 -0.80
N ARG A 15 5.24 8.69 -1.43
CA ARG A 15 6.38 9.46 -1.94
C ARG A 15 7.05 10.38 -0.93
N HIS A 16 6.70 10.31 0.36
CA HIS A 16 7.37 11.11 1.36
C HIS A 16 8.74 10.51 1.74
N PRO A 17 9.77 10.70 0.90
CA PRO A 17 11.05 11.12 1.44
C PRO A 17 11.46 12.45 0.78
N LYS A 18 11.75 13.46 1.60
CA LYS A 18 12.46 14.71 1.28
C LYS A 18 11.74 15.87 0.58
N HIS A 19 10.49 15.80 0.10
CA HIS A 19 9.89 16.92 -0.66
C HIS A 19 8.59 17.52 -0.09
N PHE A 20 8.36 17.41 1.22
CA PHE A 20 7.29 18.16 1.88
C PHE A 20 7.84 18.80 3.16
N PRO A 21 7.90 20.14 3.25
CA PRO A 21 8.45 20.82 4.41
C PRO A 21 7.44 20.75 5.55
N ILE A 22 7.77 20.05 6.64
CA ILE A 22 7.13 20.28 7.94
C ILE A 22 8.24 20.28 8.97
N GLY A 23 8.48 21.46 9.54
CA GLY A 23 9.58 21.71 10.49
C GLY A 23 9.52 20.87 11.75
N GLY A 24 10.70 20.72 12.37
CA GLY A 24 10.91 20.12 13.68
C GLY A 24 12.16 19.24 13.72
N GLU A 25 13.21 19.70 14.41
CA GLU A 25 14.51 19.06 14.59
C GLU A 25 14.41 17.68 15.28
N GLY A 26 15.23 16.71 14.85
CA GLY A 26 15.43 15.45 15.60
C GLY A 26 15.38 14.14 14.81
N THR A 27 15.83 14.10 13.55
CA THR A 27 15.85 12.87 12.74
C THR A 27 17.17 12.12 12.84
N VAL A 28 17.12 10.82 13.14
CA VAL A 28 18.27 9.91 13.07
C VAL A 28 18.49 9.50 11.60
N PRO A 29 19.66 9.77 10.99
CA PRO A 29 19.87 9.62 9.55
C PRO A 29 20.16 8.18 9.12
N TYR A 30 19.57 7.77 7.99
CA TYR A 30 19.99 6.58 7.22
C TYR A 30 21.33 6.87 6.55
N ILE A 31 22.30 5.96 6.65
CA ILE A 31 23.60 6.12 6.00
C ILE A 31 23.59 5.31 4.70
N ASP A 32 23.79 5.97 3.54
CA ASP A 32 23.85 5.29 2.24
C ASP A 32 25.14 4.47 2.07
N GLU A 33 25.26 3.76 0.94
CA GLU A 33 26.42 2.90 0.64
C GLU A 33 27.74 3.68 0.47
N LEU A 34 27.66 5.02 0.41
CA LEU A 34 28.77 5.96 0.31
C LEU A 34 29.06 6.68 1.64
N GLY A 35 28.33 6.35 2.72
CA GLY A 35 28.53 6.95 4.04
C GLY A 35 27.74 8.23 4.29
N ASN A 36 26.82 8.64 3.40
CA ASN A 36 26.08 9.88 3.54
C ASN A 36 24.84 9.72 4.41
N GLN A 37 24.60 10.68 5.32
CA GLN A 37 23.38 10.79 6.09
C GLN A 37 22.19 11.22 5.21
N VAL A 38 21.09 10.48 5.30
CA VAL A 38 19.84 10.63 4.54
C VAL A 38 18.68 10.61 5.53
N HIS A 39 18.02 11.75 5.71
CA HIS A 39 16.79 11.85 6.49
C HIS A 39 15.60 11.33 5.66
N VAL A 40 14.79 10.43 6.24
CA VAL A 40 13.63 9.80 5.59
C VAL A 40 12.35 10.33 6.24
N ASP A 41 11.97 11.54 5.86
CA ASP A 41 10.76 12.19 6.39
C ASP A 41 9.52 11.69 5.66
N GLY A 42 8.86 10.69 6.26
CA GLY A 42 7.50 10.25 5.91
C GLY A 42 7.38 8.93 5.12
N GLY A 43 6.17 8.68 4.64
CA GLY A 43 5.87 7.64 3.65
C GLY A 43 6.05 6.20 4.12
N LEU A 44 6.29 5.30 3.16
CA LEU A 44 6.39 3.87 3.47
C LEU A 44 7.56 3.55 4.40
N ALA A 45 8.65 4.31 4.35
CA ALA A 45 9.82 4.10 5.17
C ALA A 45 9.55 4.26 6.69
N MET A 46 8.58 5.09 7.08
CA MET A 46 8.17 5.25 8.49
C MET A 46 7.51 4.00 9.07
N LEU A 47 6.91 3.15 8.23
CA LEU A 47 6.36 1.88 8.68
C LEU A 47 7.49 0.87 8.89
N GLN A 48 8.16 0.95 10.04
CA GLN A 48 9.27 0.08 10.43
C GLN A 48 8.79 -1.07 11.32
N TRP A 49 9.18 -2.31 10.97
CA TRP A 49 8.83 -3.47 11.78
C TRP A 49 9.52 -3.45 13.15
N SER A 50 10.77 -3.00 13.22
CA SER A 50 11.55 -2.92 14.47
C SER A 50 10.80 -2.13 15.55
N GLN A 51 10.19 -1.00 15.16
CA GLN A 51 9.49 -0.06 16.03
C GLN A 51 8.02 -0.47 16.28
N HIS A 52 7.30 -0.87 15.23
CA HIS A 52 5.83 -1.03 15.31
C HIS A 52 5.36 -2.49 15.29
N LYS A 53 6.28 -3.45 15.10
CA LYS A 53 6.00 -4.90 14.99
C LYS A 53 4.84 -5.17 14.01
N GLY A 54 3.88 -6.01 14.40
CA GLY A 54 2.71 -6.33 13.58
C GLY A 54 1.74 -5.16 13.37
N GLY A 55 1.86 -4.07 14.13
CA GLY A 55 1.05 -2.87 13.93
C GLY A 55 1.28 -2.21 12.56
N ALA A 56 2.52 -2.20 12.08
CA ALA A 56 2.83 -1.67 10.73
C ALA A 56 2.24 -2.55 9.61
N THR A 57 2.27 -3.87 9.77
CA THR A 57 1.62 -4.80 8.83
C THR A 57 0.11 -4.58 8.84
N ALA A 58 -0.48 -4.46 10.04
CA ALA A 58 -1.89 -4.17 10.24
C ALA A 58 -2.31 -2.86 9.58
N ALA A 59 -1.50 -1.79 9.70
CA ALA A 59 -1.78 -0.49 9.08
C ALA A 59 -2.04 -0.61 7.57
N LEU A 60 -1.17 -1.30 6.82
CA LEU A 60 -1.35 -1.47 5.37
C LEU A 60 -2.58 -2.32 5.03
N LEU A 61 -2.84 -3.40 5.78
CA LEU A 61 -4.04 -4.23 5.60
C LEU A 61 -5.32 -3.43 5.86
N ILE A 62 -5.34 -2.60 6.89
CA ILE A 62 -6.47 -1.73 7.23
C ILE A 62 -6.68 -0.70 6.13
N LEU A 63 -5.61 -0.09 5.59
CA LEU A 63 -5.74 0.87 4.50
C LEU A 63 -6.40 0.24 3.27
N PHE A 64 -6.02 -1.00 2.93
CA PHE A 64 -6.63 -1.75 1.82
C PHE A 64 -8.10 -2.08 2.11
N ALA A 65 -8.42 -2.47 3.34
CA ALA A 65 -9.79 -2.71 3.78
C ALA A 65 -10.65 -1.43 3.68
N LEU A 66 -10.16 -0.30 4.17
CA LEU A 66 -10.86 0.99 4.10
C LEU A 66 -11.12 1.44 2.66
N ALA A 67 -10.16 1.26 1.75
CA ALA A 67 -10.35 1.54 0.33
C ALA A 67 -11.48 0.70 -0.29
N VAL A 68 -11.54 -0.60 0.06
CA VAL A 68 -12.61 -1.49 -0.42
C VAL A 68 -13.97 -1.16 0.20
N ILE A 69 -14.02 -0.82 1.49
CA ILE A 69 -15.24 -0.35 2.17
C ILE A 69 -15.74 0.93 1.48
N SER A 70 -14.86 1.89 1.23
CA SER A 70 -15.17 3.13 0.50
C SER A 70 -15.79 2.86 -0.86
N ASN A 71 -15.18 1.97 -1.65
CA ASN A 71 -15.68 1.63 -2.97
C ASN A 71 -17.06 0.94 -2.93
N LYS A 72 -17.29 0.06 -1.95
CA LYS A 72 -18.59 -0.62 -1.76
C LYS A 72 -19.70 0.37 -1.38
N ALA A 73 -19.41 1.30 -0.47
CA ALA A 73 -20.37 2.35 -0.08
C ALA A 73 -20.75 3.22 -1.29
N GLN A 74 -19.76 3.67 -2.06
CA GLN A 74 -19.99 4.55 -3.21
C GLN A 74 -20.76 3.87 -4.37
N ARG A 75 -20.56 2.57 -4.59
CA ARG A 75 -21.34 1.82 -5.59
C ARG A 75 -22.80 1.69 -5.23
N LYS A 76 -23.11 1.58 -3.94
CA LYS A 76 -24.50 1.53 -3.47
C LYS A 76 -25.24 2.84 -3.75
N ASP A 77 -24.52 3.96 -3.69
CA ASP A 77 -25.09 5.30 -3.85
C ASP A 77 -24.94 5.88 -5.28
N GLY A 78 -24.38 5.11 -6.22
CA GLY A 78 -24.33 5.41 -7.66
C GLY A 78 -23.37 6.51 -8.11
N LEU A 79 -22.93 7.39 -7.20
CA LEU A 79 -21.97 8.48 -7.46
C LEU A 79 -21.04 8.66 -6.25
N ARG A 80 -19.75 8.91 -6.51
CA ARG A 80 -18.78 9.22 -5.45
C ARG A 80 -19.04 10.62 -4.91
N LYS A 81 -19.71 10.70 -3.77
CA LYS A 81 -20.01 11.99 -3.11
C LYS A 81 -18.89 12.50 -2.20
N ASP A 82 -18.08 11.60 -1.63
CA ASP A 82 -17.13 11.97 -0.57
C ASP A 82 -15.92 11.02 -0.51
N GLU A 83 -14.79 11.54 -0.06
CA GLU A 83 -13.57 10.83 0.34
C GLU A 83 -13.62 10.31 1.79
N THR A 84 -14.61 10.77 2.54
CA THR A 84 -14.92 10.34 3.90
C THR A 84 -15.74 9.05 3.90
N ILE A 85 -15.39 8.15 4.81
CA ILE A 85 -16.08 6.88 5.05
C ILE A 85 -16.39 6.74 6.53
N ALA A 86 -17.62 6.36 6.83
CA ALA A 86 -17.97 5.88 8.17
C ALA A 86 -17.63 4.39 8.25
N ALA A 87 -16.73 4.02 9.15
CA ALA A 87 -16.40 2.62 9.42
C ALA A 87 -16.23 2.35 10.91
N THR A 88 -16.70 1.19 11.34
CA THR A 88 -16.51 0.67 12.70
C THR A 88 -15.40 -0.38 12.72
N TYR A 89 -14.97 -0.75 13.92
CA TYR A 89 -13.97 -1.80 14.10
C TYR A 89 -14.49 -3.15 13.59
N PRO A 90 -15.76 -3.55 13.83
CA PRO A 90 -16.37 -4.70 13.16
C PRO A 90 -16.32 -4.64 11.63
N ASP A 91 -16.54 -3.48 11.00
CA ASP A 91 -16.49 -3.36 9.54
C ASP A 91 -15.08 -3.64 9.01
N ILE A 92 -14.05 -3.10 9.68
CA ILE A 92 -12.64 -3.36 9.34
C ILE A 92 -12.29 -4.84 9.58
N HIS A 93 -12.68 -5.39 10.74
CA HIS A 93 -12.47 -6.79 11.08
C HIS A 93 -13.10 -7.74 10.07
N ALA A 94 -14.28 -7.40 9.54
CA ALA A 94 -14.97 -8.20 8.54
C ALA A 94 -14.20 -8.25 7.20
N MET A 95 -13.36 -7.25 6.89
CA MET A 95 -12.52 -7.27 5.69
C MET A 95 -11.17 -7.95 5.93
N VAL A 96 -10.58 -7.72 7.11
CA VAL A 96 -9.29 -8.26 7.55
C VAL A 96 -9.39 -8.63 9.05
N PRO A 97 -9.36 -9.93 9.43
CA PRO A 97 -9.69 -10.37 10.80
C PRO A 97 -8.56 -10.07 11.80
N LEU A 98 -8.41 -8.80 12.14
CA LEU A 98 -7.43 -8.26 13.07
C LEU A 98 -8.07 -7.99 14.43
N SER A 99 -7.28 -8.14 15.51
CA SER A 99 -7.76 -7.77 16.85
C SER A 99 -8.06 -6.26 16.94
N ARG A 100 -8.97 -5.86 17.85
CA ARG A 100 -9.30 -4.44 18.06
C ARG A 100 -8.07 -3.58 18.39
N LYS A 101 -7.13 -4.13 19.18
CA LYS A 101 -5.88 -3.46 19.49
C LYS A 101 -5.05 -3.18 18.23
N LEU A 102 -4.87 -4.19 17.37
CA LEU A 102 -4.12 -4.01 16.12
C LEU A 102 -4.81 -3.05 15.15
N ILE A 103 -6.15 -3.05 15.14
CA ILE A 103 -6.92 -2.06 14.37
C ILE A 103 -6.63 -0.64 14.88
N SER A 104 -6.68 -0.41 16.20
CA SER A 104 -6.37 0.91 16.78
C SER A 104 -4.94 1.34 16.44
N ASP A 105 -3.95 0.48 16.75
CA ASP A 105 -2.54 0.77 16.53
C ASP A 105 -2.26 1.05 15.03
N GLY A 106 -2.85 0.25 14.13
CA GLY A 106 -2.69 0.44 12.69
C GLY A 106 -3.34 1.73 12.16
N LEU A 107 -4.50 2.12 12.68
CA LEU A 107 -5.16 3.38 12.32
C LEU A 107 -4.34 4.60 12.78
N GLU A 108 -3.73 4.54 13.96
CA GLU A 108 -2.84 5.60 14.45
C GLU A 108 -1.61 5.77 13.56
N LEU A 109 -1.01 4.67 13.10
CA LEU A 109 0.09 4.72 12.14
C LEU A 109 -0.35 5.32 10.79
N LEU A 110 -1.54 4.97 10.30
CA LEU A 110 -2.06 5.53 9.04
C LEU A 110 -2.32 7.04 9.13
N VAL A 111 -2.75 7.54 10.30
CA VAL A 111 -2.88 8.98 10.56
C VAL A 111 -1.50 9.63 10.61
N MET A 112 -0.54 9.02 11.30
CA MET A 112 0.84 9.52 11.42
C MET A 112 1.52 9.67 10.05
N VAL A 113 1.38 8.69 9.15
CA VAL A 113 1.93 8.78 7.78
C VAL A 113 1.01 9.54 6.81
N LYS A 114 -0.07 10.14 7.30
CA LYS A 114 -1.06 10.94 6.55
C LYS A 114 -1.78 10.19 5.43
N ALA A 115 -1.80 8.86 5.48
CA ALA A 115 -2.60 8.06 4.55
C ALA A 115 -4.11 8.28 4.77
N ILE A 116 -4.51 8.55 6.02
CA ILE A 116 -5.89 8.85 6.39
C ILE A 116 -5.96 10.02 7.37
N THR A 117 -7.14 10.65 7.45
CA THR A 117 -7.56 11.47 8.59
C THR A 117 -8.64 10.73 9.36
N LYS A 118 -8.73 10.93 10.68
CA LYS A 118 -9.69 10.25 11.55
C LYS A 118 -10.38 11.27 12.46
N VAL A 119 -11.71 11.32 12.38
CA VAL A 119 -12.57 12.15 13.25
C VAL A 119 -13.57 11.23 13.96
N ARG A 120 -13.90 11.54 15.22
CA ARG A 120 -14.97 10.82 15.94
C ARG A 120 -16.33 11.42 15.56
N ASP A 121 -17.29 10.54 15.31
CA ASP A 121 -18.70 10.89 15.10
C ASP A 121 -19.57 9.98 15.99
N GLY A 122 -19.95 10.48 17.16
CA GLY A 122 -20.62 9.70 18.20
C GLY A 122 -19.84 8.44 18.59
N ARG A 123 -20.40 7.26 18.28
CA ARG A 123 -19.77 5.94 18.52
C ARG A 123 -18.95 5.41 17.34
N ARG A 124 -18.95 6.10 16.19
CA ARG A 124 -18.24 5.69 14.97
C ARG A 124 -17.01 6.57 14.76
N ASN A 125 -16.12 6.13 13.88
CA ASN A 125 -15.07 6.97 13.34
C ASN A 125 -15.41 7.27 11.88
N LEU A 126 -15.24 8.54 11.51
CA LEU A 126 -15.18 8.97 10.13
C LEU A 126 -13.71 8.97 9.73
N PHE A 127 -13.40 8.29 8.63
CA PHE A 127 -12.07 8.27 8.07
C PHE A 127 -12.08 8.97 6.71
N THR A 128 -11.16 9.88 6.49
CA THR A 128 -10.91 10.43 5.16
C THR A 128 -9.73 9.69 4.57
N LEU A 129 -9.90 9.09 3.38
CA LEU A 129 -8.76 8.54 2.65
C LEU A 129 -8.09 9.70 1.90
N ASN A 130 -7.00 10.25 2.42
CA ASN A 130 -6.49 11.53 1.94
C ASN A 130 -6.10 11.48 0.44
N GLY A 131 -6.51 12.48 -0.34
CA GLY A 131 -6.10 12.66 -1.75
C GLY A 131 -6.72 11.71 -2.77
N ILE A 132 -7.73 10.92 -2.39
CA ILE A 132 -8.38 9.99 -3.34
C ILE A 132 -9.31 10.69 -4.34
N ASP A 133 -9.68 11.93 -4.07
CA ASP A 133 -10.42 12.86 -4.91
C ASP A 133 -9.55 13.50 -6.00
N GLN A 134 -8.25 13.65 -5.74
CA GLN A 134 -7.27 14.31 -6.62
C GLN A 134 -6.61 13.35 -7.61
N ASN A 135 -6.50 13.77 -8.87
CA ASN A 135 -5.84 12.99 -9.90
C ASN A 135 -4.33 12.83 -9.59
N GLY A 136 -3.85 11.59 -9.67
CA GLY A 136 -2.43 11.28 -9.41
C GLY A 136 -2.11 10.98 -7.93
N HIS A 137 -3.03 11.24 -7.01
CA HIS A 137 -2.82 11.03 -5.57
C HIS A 137 -3.33 9.67 -5.05
N TRP A 138 -3.88 8.85 -5.95
CA TRP A 138 -4.35 7.50 -5.67
C TRP A 138 -3.90 6.50 -6.73
N CYS A 139 -3.86 5.23 -6.33
CA CYS A 139 -3.67 4.08 -7.21
C CYS A 139 -4.85 3.11 -7.16
N ALA A 140 -5.00 2.28 -8.20
CA ALA A 140 -6.05 1.28 -8.28
C ALA A 140 -5.65 0.04 -7.48
N LEU A 141 -6.43 -0.32 -6.46
CA LEU A 141 -6.31 -1.57 -5.71
C LEU A 141 -7.22 -2.64 -6.35
N PRO A 142 -6.72 -3.82 -6.79
CA PRO A 142 -7.51 -4.85 -7.47
C PRO A 142 -8.50 -5.56 -6.55
N GLN A 143 -9.56 -4.86 -6.17
CA GLN A 143 -10.54 -5.32 -5.18
C GLN A 143 -11.10 -6.71 -5.52
N SER A 144 -11.58 -6.94 -6.74
CA SER A 144 -12.16 -8.25 -7.12
C SER A 144 -11.17 -9.40 -6.92
N HIS A 145 -9.90 -9.19 -7.28
CA HIS A 145 -8.85 -10.19 -7.15
C HIS A 145 -8.51 -10.44 -5.68
N LEU A 146 -8.31 -9.37 -4.90
CA LEU A 146 -8.00 -9.49 -3.47
C LEU A 146 -9.11 -10.19 -2.67
N GLN A 147 -10.36 -9.95 -3.06
CA GLN A 147 -11.52 -10.57 -2.44
C GLN A 147 -11.72 -12.02 -2.89
N ASP A 148 -11.36 -12.37 -4.13
CA ASP A 148 -11.45 -13.74 -4.65
C ASP A 148 -12.86 -14.35 -4.48
N GLY A 149 -13.89 -13.55 -4.80
CA GLY A 149 -15.30 -13.93 -4.63
C GLY A 149 -15.82 -13.90 -3.19
N GLN A 150 -14.99 -13.53 -2.21
CA GLN A 150 -15.37 -13.48 -0.79
C GLN A 150 -15.71 -12.07 -0.30
N ALA A 151 -16.34 -11.98 0.87
CA ALA A 151 -16.56 -10.69 1.53
C ALA A 151 -15.24 -10.05 1.99
N GLN A 152 -14.31 -10.86 2.49
CA GLN A 152 -13.01 -10.48 3.03
C GLN A 152 -11.93 -10.32 1.95
N LEU A 153 -10.78 -9.74 2.29
CA LEU A 153 -9.59 -9.70 1.44
C LEU A 153 -8.82 -11.03 1.52
N ARG A 154 -9.42 -12.12 1.03
CA ARG A 154 -8.92 -13.50 1.17
C ARG A 154 -7.45 -13.65 0.76
N ARG A 155 -7.03 -13.03 -0.35
CA ARG A 155 -5.63 -13.14 -0.85
C ARG A 155 -4.60 -12.47 0.06
N LEU A 156 -5.03 -11.68 1.04
CA LEU A 156 -4.17 -11.08 2.06
C LEU A 156 -4.14 -11.87 3.36
N GLY A 157 -4.89 -12.98 3.47
CA GLY A 157 -5.03 -13.78 4.70
C GLY A 157 -3.69 -14.25 5.27
N HIS A 158 -2.75 -14.63 4.41
CA HIS A 158 -1.39 -15.01 4.83
C HIS A 158 -0.69 -13.91 5.64
N PHE A 159 -0.89 -12.64 5.31
CA PHE A 159 -0.29 -11.53 6.06
C PHE A 159 -0.95 -11.30 7.42
N VAL A 160 -2.22 -11.71 7.57
CA VAL A 160 -2.93 -11.72 8.85
C VAL A 160 -2.35 -12.83 9.74
N ASP A 161 -2.16 -14.02 9.20
CA ASP A 161 -1.58 -15.15 9.95
C ASP A 161 -0.12 -14.90 10.34
N GLN A 162 0.60 -14.11 9.54
CA GLN A 162 2.03 -13.81 9.72
C GLN A 162 2.31 -12.38 10.17
N LEU A 163 1.38 -11.67 10.82
CA LEU A 163 1.56 -10.28 11.28
C LEU A 163 2.88 -10.02 12.02
N ARG A 164 3.37 -11.01 12.77
CA ARG A 164 4.60 -10.91 13.57
C ARG A 164 5.88 -11.17 12.76
N ARG A 165 5.81 -11.41 11.45
CA ARG A 165 6.96 -11.61 10.57
C ARG A 165 7.31 -10.30 9.84
N PRO A 166 8.58 -9.84 9.86
CA PRO A 166 9.01 -8.68 9.09
C PRO A 166 8.72 -8.81 7.59
N SER A 167 8.85 -10.03 7.04
CA SER A 167 8.60 -10.34 5.63
C SER A 167 7.20 -9.93 5.18
N SER A 168 6.17 -10.04 6.04
CA SER A 168 4.81 -9.61 5.72
C SER A 168 4.72 -8.11 5.52
N LEU A 169 5.34 -7.32 6.40
CA LEU A 169 5.42 -5.87 6.23
C LEU A 169 6.20 -5.50 4.97
N HIS A 170 7.33 -6.15 4.73
CA HIS A 170 8.19 -5.88 3.57
C HIS A 170 7.44 -6.14 2.26
N ALA A 171 6.71 -7.25 2.17
CA ALA A 171 5.84 -7.58 1.04
C ALA A 171 4.74 -6.53 0.85
N LEU A 172 4.01 -6.13 1.90
CA LEU A 172 2.95 -5.13 1.77
C LEU A 172 3.48 -3.74 1.38
N LYS A 173 4.66 -3.34 1.88
CA LYS A 173 5.33 -2.09 1.47
C LYS A 173 5.70 -2.13 -0.01
N LEU A 174 6.31 -3.24 -0.47
CA LEU A 174 6.63 -3.42 -1.88
C LEU A 174 5.36 -3.42 -2.74
N TYR A 175 4.31 -4.12 -2.33
CA TYR A 175 3.04 -4.15 -3.05
C TYR A 175 2.42 -2.76 -3.19
N MET A 176 2.36 -1.99 -2.10
CA MET A 176 1.88 -0.60 -2.11
C MET A 176 2.71 0.30 -3.05
N LEU A 177 4.03 0.14 -3.02
CA LEU A 177 4.95 0.88 -3.89
C LEU A 177 4.70 0.55 -5.37
N ILE A 178 4.56 -0.74 -5.71
CA ILE A 178 4.27 -1.18 -7.07
C ILE A 178 2.92 -0.65 -7.53
N LEU A 179 1.86 -0.76 -6.72
CA LEU A 179 0.55 -0.18 -7.03
C LEU A 179 0.65 1.32 -7.35
N HIS A 180 1.47 2.05 -6.60
CA HIS A 180 1.67 3.49 -6.77
C HIS A 180 2.44 3.85 -8.06
N PHE A 181 3.53 3.14 -8.38
CA PHE A 181 4.39 3.45 -9.53
C PHE A 181 3.94 2.81 -10.84
N ARG A 182 2.98 1.89 -10.79
CA ARG A 182 2.46 1.21 -11.97
C ARG A 182 1.83 2.20 -12.95
N ASP A 183 2.23 2.08 -14.20
CA ASP A 183 1.57 2.77 -15.29
C ASP A 183 0.13 2.24 -15.47
N ARG A 184 -0.83 3.17 -15.56
CA ARG A 184 -2.25 2.84 -15.52
C ARG A 184 -2.70 2.09 -16.77
N HIS A 185 -2.07 2.36 -17.90
CA HIS A 185 -2.41 1.78 -19.20
C HIS A 185 -1.83 0.37 -19.29
N THR A 186 -0.51 0.24 -19.17
CA THR A 186 0.24 -1.02 -19.36
C THR A 186 0.17 -1.99 -18.19
N ASN A 187 -0.25 -1.53 -17.00
CA ASN A 187 -0.21 -2.32 -15.76
C ASN A 187 1.20 -2.70 -15.29
N PHE A 188 2.24 -2.03 -15.79
CA PHE A 188 3.63 -2.31 -15.45
C PHE A 188 4.23 -1.24 -14.55
N ALA A 189 5.02 -1.66 -13.56
CA ALA A 189 5.94 -0.81 -12.82
C ALA A 189 7.37 -1.24 -13.12
N SER A 190 8.16 -0.36 -13.72
CA SER A 190 9.61 -0.55 -13.88
C SER A 190 10.32 0.22 -12.76
N ILE A 191 10.83 -0.50 -11.76
CA ILE A 191 11.45 0.12 -10.59
C ILE A 191 12.68 -0.69 -10.13
N GLY A 192 13.82 0.00 -10.03
CA GLY A 192 15.08 -0.56 -9.57
C GLY A 192 15.15 -0.69 -8.05
N TYR A 193 16.11 -1.48 -7.57
CA TYR A 193 16.25 -1.78 -6.14
C TYR A 193 16.56 -0.52 -5.34
N GLU A 194 17.47 0.33 -5.81
CA GLU A 194 17.80 1.61 -5.17
C GLU A 194 16.55 2.46 -4.91
N LYS A 195 15.68 2.58 -5.91
CA LYS A 195 14.43 3.33 -5.77
C LYS A 195 13.48 2.65 -4.78
N ILE A 196 13.36 1.32 -4.81
CA ILE A 196 12.60 0.57 -3.80
C ILE A 196 13.15 0.85 -2.39
N GLN A 197 14.47 0.76 -2.19
CA GLN A 197 15.13 1.03 -0.91
C GLN A 197 14.85 2.46 -0.44
N SER A 198 14.95 3.45 -1.33
CA SER A 198 14.72 4.86 -0.97
C SER A 198 13.30 5.16 -0.47
N TYR A 199 12.26 4.54 -1.07
CA TYR A 199 10.87 4.78 -0.65
C TYR A 199 10.44 3.90 0.52
N THR A 200 11.01 2.71 0.66
CA THR A 200 10.53 1.71 1.62
C THR A 200 11.48 1.49 2.80
N GLY A 201 12.73 1.91 2.72
CA GLY A 201 13.76 1.59 3.70
C GLY A 201 14.11 0.09 3.77
N LEU A 202 13.67 -0.73 2.81
CA LEU A 202 14.00 -2.15 2.77
C LEU A 202 15.46 -2.36 2.38
N ARG A 203 16.05 -3.47 2.81
CA ARG A 203 17.36 -3.91 2.31
C ARG A 203 17.19 -4.73 1.04
N ARG A 204 18.23 -4.82 0.22
CA ARG A 204 18.24 -5.58 -1.04
C ARG A 204 17.76 -7.04 -0.89
N ASN A 205 18.20 -7.73 0.17
CA ASN A 205 17.77 -9.10 0.45
C ASN A 205 16.29 -9.18 0.84
N ASP A 206 15.80 -8.21 1.60
CA ASP A 206 14.37 -8.12 1.98
C ASP A 206 13.48 -7.87 0.78
N ILE A 207 13.93 -7.08 -0.20
CA ILE A 207 13.20 -6.84 -1.45
C ILE A 207 13.01 -8.15 -2.23
N ASN A 208 14.04 -8.99 -2.31
CA ASN A 208 13.93 -10.30 -2.97
C ASN A 208 12.92 -11.22 -2.28
N THR A 209 12.99 -11.33 -0.95
CA THR A 209 12.06 -12.14 -0.17
C THR A 209 10.62 -11.62 -0.29
N ALA A 210 10.42 -10.31 -0.16
CA ALA A 210 9.13 -9.65 -0.33
C ALA A 210 8.53 -9.90 -1.72
N LYS A 211 9.34 -9.70 -2.78
CA LYS A 211 8.97 -9.99 -4.16
C LYS A 211 8.51 -11.42 -4.34
N ASN A 212 9.31 -12.40 -3.90
CA ASN A 212 9.01 -13.81 -4.09
C ASN A 212 7.71 -14.19 -3.39
N LEU A 213 7.47 -13.66 -2.18
CA LEU A 213 6.23 -13.87 -1.44
C LEU A 213 5.01 -13.31 -2.20
N LEU A 214 5.12 -12.08 -2.73
CA LEU A 214 4.04 -11.47 -3.51
C LEU A 214 3.74 -12.24 -4.81
N VAL A 215 4.77 -12.82 -5.44
CA VAL A 215 4.61 -13.66 -6.63
C VAL A 215 3.94 -14.99 -6.26
N SER A 216 4.37 -15.66 -5.19
CA SER A 216 3.74 -16.91 -4.74
C SER A 216 2.29 -16.75 -4.31
N MET A 217 1.91 -15.56 -3.86
CA MET A 217 0.54 -15.22 -3.48
C MET A 217 -0.29 -14.67 -4.66
N GLU A 218 0.27 -14.67 -5.87
CA GLU A 218 -0.35 -14.13 -7.08
C GLU A 218 -0.82 -12.68 -6.92
N LEU A 219 -0.11 -11.86 -6.14
CA LEU A 219 -0.38 -10.42 -6.00
C LEU A 219 0.40 -9.61 -7.04
N LEU A 220 1.60 -10.08 -7.37
CA LEU A 220 2.44 -9.55 -8.44
C LEU A 220 2.86 -10.67 -9.39
N ARG A 221 3.21 -10.31 -10.62
CA ARG A 221 3.96 -11.16 -11.55
C ARG A 221 5.16 -10.39 -12.09
N LEU A 222 6.23 -11.10 -12.43
CA LEU A 222 7.35 -10.53 -13.17
C LEU A 222 7.00 -10.52 -14.65
N VAL A 223 7.15 -9.37 -15.28
CA VAL A 223 6.99 -9.19 -16.72
C VAL A 223 8.31 -9.56 -17.37
N ARG A 224 8.24 -10.52 -18.29
CA ARG A 224 9.41 -10.99 -19.02
C ARG A 224 9.66 -10.10 -20.24
N ASP A 225 10.89 -10.09 -20.73
CA ASP A 225 11.30 -9.20 -21.82
C ASP A 225 10.74 -9.63 -23.19
N ASP A 226 10.36 -10.89 -23.34
CA ASP A 226 9.63 -11.43 -24.49
C ASP A 226 8.17 -10.99 -24.54
N GLU A 227 7.51 -10.82 -23.39
CA GLU A 227 6.13 -10.32 -23.31
C GLU A 227 6.03 -8.82 -23.65
N HIS A 228 7.08 -8.05 -23.31
CA HIS A 228 7.12 -6.64 -23.63
C HIS A 228 8.56 -6.22 -23.91
N ALA A 229 8.93 -6.06 -25.18
CA ALA A 229 10.29 -5.68 -25.55
C ALA A 229 10.72 -4.39 -24.83
N ARG A 230 11.95 -4.38 -24.31
CA ARG A 230 12.56 -3.16 -23.77
C ARG A 230 13.01 -2.27 -24.93
N ARG A 231 12.91 -0.96 -24.77
CA ARG A 231 13.65 -0.04 -25.63
C ARG A 231 15.14 -0.13 -25.27
N PRO A 232 16.07 0.08 -26.21
CA PRO A 232 17.50 0.09 -25.91
C PRO A 232 17.91 1.07 -24.80
N SER A 233 17.14 2.15 -24.61
CA SER A 233 17.35 3.15 -23.56
C SER A 233 16.72 2.81 -22.20
N ASP A 234 15.92 1.73 -22.12
CA ASP A 234 15.21 1.40 -20.88
C ASP A 234 16.18 0.80 -19.85
N PRO A 235 16.16 1.27 -18.60
CA PRO A 235 16.96 0.67 -17.54
C PRO A 235 16.66 -0.83 -17.38
N HIS A 236 17.69 -1.63 -17.10
CA HIS A 236 17.57 -3.08 -16.84
C HIS A 236 16.97 -3.40 -15.45
N HIS A 237 15.88 -2.74 -15.08
CA HIS A 237 15.14 -3.01 -13.85
C HIS A 237 14.14 -4.15 -14.04
N ASN A 238 13.78 -4.81 -12.93
CA ASN A 238 12.63 -5.71 -12.93
C ASN A 238 11.36 -4.93 -13.30
N ARG A 239 10.51 -5.56 -14.11
CA ARG A 239 9.17 -5.05 -14.41
C ARG A 239 8.15 -5.92 -13.69
N TYR A 240 7.27 -5.25 -12.95
CA TYR A 240 6.25 -5.88 -12.14
C TYR A 240 4.88 -5.57 -12.72
N ALA A 241 4.03 -6.58 -12.85
CA ALA A 241 2.61 -6.40 -13.14
C ALA A 241 1.78 -6.76 -11.91
N VAL A 242 0.72 -5.98 -11.68
CA VAL A 242 -0.23 -6.23 -10.58
C VAL A 242 -1.30 -7.20 -11.07
N CYS A 243 -1.45 -8.32 -10.37
CA CYS A 243 -2.50 -9.28 -10.69
C CYS A 243 -3.88 -8.72 -10.35
N GLY A 244 -4.88 -9.00 -11.19
CA GLY A 244 -6.26 -8.56 -10.97
C GLY A 244 -6.62 -7.15 -11.46
N LEU A 245 -5.66 -6.44 -12.06
CA LEU A 245 -5.92 -5.21 -12.80
C LEU A 245 -5.76 -5.51 -14.30
N ASN A 246 -6.75 -5.12 -15.09
CA ASN A 246 -6.68 -5.23 -16.55
C ASN A 246 -6.06 -3.96 -17.14
N VAL A 247 -5.22 -4.16 -18.16
CA VAL A 247 -4.77 -3.12 -19.09
C VAL A 247 -6.01 -2.62 -19.83
N SER A 248 -6.24 -1.30 -19.84
CA SER A 248 -7.37 -0.67 -20.54
C SER A 248 -6.97 -0.28 -21.95
#